data_AF-A0A167MKD8-F1
#
_entry.id   AF-A0A167MKD8-F1
#
_cell.length_a   1.000
_cell.length_b   1.000
_cell.length_c   1.000
_cell.angle_alpha   90.00
_cell.angle_beta   90.00
_cell.angle_gamma   90.00
#
_symmetry.space_group_name_H-M   'P 1'
#
loop_
_entity.id
_entity.type
_entity.pdbx_description
1 polymer ?
#
loop_
_entity_poly.entity_id
_entity_poly.type
_entity_poly.pdbx_seq_one_letter_code
_entity_poly.pdbx_strand_id
1 'polypeptide(L)'
;MKKWILKLLGTDVTKPIVRSVVEPIWQSTGEVFYLLNTLQLRYKSRYGMVSVDAFDINSFIKNASNPLDDLVNEFGEEFTFSVCAVGWERLGNQTRVKAIDNAAVFRFNKSLETPTQALFQHQFCASDEVNKNEVNLALTRGVFKYYNVQIDEFINQLKEANKRINHDRAKCHGITGENFNKNVFDRVSMA
;
A
#
# COMPACT_ATOMS: atom_id res chain seq x y z
N MET A 1 -2.40 -53.67 41.13
CA MET A 1 -2.78 -52.51 41.96
C MET A 1 -2.89 -51.27 41.09
N LYS A 2 -4.07 -50.66 41.08
CA LYS A 2 -4.38 -49.24 40.78
C LYS A 2 -3.83 -48.62 39.48
N LYS A 3 -4.63 -48.75 38.41
CA LYS A 3 -4.73 -47.79 37.28
C LYS A 3 -5.22 -46.42 37.79
N TRP A 4 -4.37 -45.68 38.50
CA TRP A 4 -4.66 -44.37 39.11
C TRP A 4 -4.08 -43.20 38.29
N ILE A 5 -4.29 -43.18 36.97
CA ILE A 5 -3.89 -42.03 36.12
C ILE A 5 -4.95 -41.76 35.04
N LEU A 6 -6.23 -41.65 35.43
CA LEU A 6 -7.28 -41.20 34.50
C LEU A 6 -8.31 -40.24 35.14
N LYS A 7 -7.98 -39.64 36.30
CA LYS A 7 -8.88 -38.72 37.03
C LYS A 7 -8.41 -37.26 37.07
N LEU A 8 -7.53 -36.84 36.17
CA LEU A 8 -6.94 -35.49 36.16
C LEU A 8 -7.11 -34.70 34.85
N LEU A 9 -8.06 -35.10 34.00
CA LEU A 9 -8.47 -34.25 32.87
C LEU A 9 -9.98 -34.04 33.00
N GLY A 10 -10.33 -33.04 33.81
CA GLY A 10 -11.69 -32.50 33.85
C GLY A 10 -12.09 -32.09 32.44
N THR A 11 -13.05 -32.81 31.88
CA THR A 11 -13.65 -32.56 30.57
C THR A 11 -14.70 -31.45 30.65
N ASP A 12 -14.39 -30.33 31.31
CA ASP A 12 -15.17 -29.11 31.15
C ASP A 12 -14.47 -28.22 30.14
N VAL A 13 -14.55 -28.66 28.87
CA VAL A 13 -14.41 -27.74 27.75
C VAL A 13 -15.68 -26.91 27.76
N THR A 14 -15.66 -25.77 28.46
CA THR A 14 -16.74 -24.78 28.33
C THR A 14 -16.93 -24.51 26.85
N LYS A 15 -18.16 -24.68 26.35
CA LYS A 15 -18.50 -24.36 24.96
C LYS A 15 -17.94 -22.98 24.64
N PRO A 16 -17.24 -22.81 23.49
CA PRO A 16 -16.70 -21.51 23.12
C PRO A 16 -17.84 -20.49 23.17
N ILE A 17 -17.60 -19.38 23.86
CA ILE A 17 -18.57 -18.29 23.92
C ILE A 17 -18.66 -17.75 22.48
N VAL A 18 -19.68 -18.19 21.75
CA VAL A 18 -20.04 -17.61 20.45
C VAL A 18 -20.64 -16.25 20.75
N ARG A 19 -19.76 -15.25 20.90
CA ARG A 19 -20.20 -13.87 20.82
C ARG A 19 -20.51 -13.64 19.34
N SER A 20 -21.79 -13.52 18.98
CA SER A 20 -22.15 -12.83 17.75
C SER A 20 -21.82 -11.36 17.93
N VAL A 21 -20.52 -11.03 17.95
CA VAL A 21 -20.08 -9.65 17.91
C VAL A 21 -20.47 -9.19 16.52
N VAL A 22 -21.56 -8.43 16.42
CA VAL A 22 -21.71 -7.53 15.28
C VAL A 22 -20.59 -6.53 15.45
N GLU A 23 -19.44 -6.84 14.89
CA GLU A 23 -18.29 -5.96 14.96
C GLU A 23 -18.66 -4.67 14.25
N PRO A 24 -18.51 -3.52 14.90
CA PRO A 24 -18.82 -2.26 14.27
C PRO A 24 -17.97 -2.09 13.00
N ILE A 25 -18.65 -1.93 11.86
CA ILE A 25 -18.00 -1.84 10.55
C ILE A 25 -17.40 -0.45 10.40
N TRP A 26 -16.08 -0.37 10.35
CA TRP A 26 -15.35 0.85 10.00
C TRP A 26 -15.66 1.24 8.54
N GLN A 27 -16.13 2.47 8.34
CA GLN A 27 -16.51 2.98 7.02
C GLN A 27 -15.42 3.89 6.45
N SER A 28 -14.94 3.59 5.26
CA SER A 28 -13.96 4.43 4.55
C SER A 28 -14.50 5.82 4.26
N THR A 29 -13.67 6.85 4.43
CA THR A 29 -14.13 8.25 4.35
C THR A 29 -14.13 8.87 2.96
N GLY A 30 -13.46 8.28 1.96
CA GLY A 30 -13.18 9.03 0.72
C GLY A 30 -11.72 9.40 0.51
N GLU A 31 -10.98 9.52 1.60
CA GLU A 31 -9.72 10.26 1.58
C GLU A 31 -8.54 9.30 1.62
N VAL A 32 -7.61 9.50 0.69
CA VAL A 32 -6.37 8.73 0.57
C VAL A 32 -5.21 9.70 0.36
N PHE A 33 -4.22 9.65 1.25
CA PHE A 33 -2.99 10.43 1.18
C PHE A 33 -1.83 9.55 0.72
N TYR A 34 -1.31 9.83 -0.47
CA TYR A 34 -0.20 9.11 -1.06
C TYR A 34 1.13 9.59 -0.47
N LEU A 35 1.93 8.65 0.02
CA LEU A 35 3.23 8.90 0.63
C LEU A 35 4.32 8.89 -0.44
N LEU A 36 4.50 9.99 -1.18
CA LEU A 36 5.43 10.04 -2.32
C LEU A 36 6.90 9.68 -1.98
N ASN A 37 7.30 9.79 -0.71
CA ASN A 37 8.61 9.37 -0.22
C ASN A 37 8.76 7.84 -0.09
N THR A 38 7.67 7.08 -0.23
CA THR A 38 7.65 5.61 -0.23
C THR A 38 7.69 5.03 -1.64
N LEU A 39 7.97 5.86 -2.64
CA LEU A 39 7.99 5.41 -4.03
C LEU A 39 9.06 4.32 -4.19
N GLN A 40 8.61 3.14 -4.62
CA GLN A 40 9.44 1.97 -4.83
C GLN A 40 9.54 1.71 -6.33
N LEU A 41 10.76 1.52 -6.84
CA LEU A 41 11.02 1.05 -8.19
C LEU A 41 11.31 -0.44 -8.16
N ARG A 42 10.63 -1.22 -9.03
CA ARG A 42 10.91 -2.63 -9.26
C ARG A 42 11.20 -2.89 -10.73
N TYR A 43 12.23 -3.67 -11.02
CA TYR A 43 12.61 -4.04 -12.38
C TYR A 43 13.37 -5.36 -12.43
N LYS A 44 13.44 -5.98 -13.61
CA LYS A 44 14.15 -7.23 -13.82
C LYS A 44 15.56 -6.98 -14.35
N SER A 45 16.57 -7.25 -13.53
CA SER A 45 17.98 -7.24 -13.95
C SER A 45 18.41 -8.60 -14.52
N ARG A 46 19.62 -8.66 -15.09
CA ARG A 46 20.28 -9.92 -15.49
C ARG A 46 20.51 -10.91 -14.33
N TYR A 47 20.44 -10.43 -13.09
CA TYR A 47 20.65 -11.24 -11.88
C TYR A 47 19.35 -11.53 -11.11
N GLY A 48 18.19 -11.10 -11.62
CA GLY A 48 16.90 -11.29 -10.98
C GLY A 48 16.16 -9.99 -10.70
N MET A 49 15.11 -10.10 -9.88
CA MET A 49 14.25 -8.95 -9.52
C MET A 49 15.01 -8.01 -8.58
N VAL A 50 15.01 -6.73 -8.90
CA VAL A 50 15.58 -5.67 -8.08
C VAL A 50 14.45 -4.78 -7.59
N SER A 51 14.51 -4.39 -6.32
CA SER A 51 13.62 -3.42 -5.70
C SER A 51 14.44 -2.30 -5.07
N VAL A 52 14.10 -1.06 -5.39
CA VAL A 52 14.72 0.15 -4.85
C VAL A 52 13.64 0.91 -4.09
N ASP A 53 13.77 0.94 -2.76
CA ASP A 53 12.87 1.68 -1.89
C ASP A 53 13.27 3.16 -1.83
N ALA A 54 12.29 4.04 -1.65
CA ALA A 54 12.47 5.50 -1.60
C ALA A 54 13.17 6.08 -2.85
N PHE A 55 12.79 5.58 -4.04
CA PHE A 55 13.29 6.06 -5.32
C PHE A 55 12.87 7.51 -5.58
N ASP A 56 13.85 8.40 -5.76
CA ASP A 56 13.57 9.79 -6.10
C ASP A 56 13.32 9.96 -7.60
N ILE A 57 12.06 9.77 -7.98
CA ILE A 57 11.62 9.92 -9.36
C ILE A 57 11.83 11.34 -9.90
N ASN A 58 11.84 12.37 -9.04
CA ASN A 58 12.02 13.75 -9.52
C ASN A 58 13.46 13.97 -9.98
N SER A 59 14.45 13.37 -9.30
CA SER A 59 15.85 13.40 -9.75
C SER A 59 16.03 12.77 -11.12
N PHE A 60 15.23 11.75 -11.45
CA PHE A 60 15.25 11.09 -12.76
C PHE A 60 14.56 11.94 -13.84
N ILE A 61 13.37 12.48 -13.56
CA ILE A 61 12.56 13.20 -14.54
C ILE A 61 13.12 14.60 -14.86
N LYS A 62 13.81 15.26 -13.92
CA LYS A 62 14.19 16.68 -14.03
C LYS A 62 15.02 17.03 -15.26
N ASN A 63 15.79 16.09 -15.81
CA ASN A 63 16.67 16.30 -16.96
C ASN A 63 16.27 15.51 -18.21
N ALA A 64 15.15 14.77 -18.15
CA ALA A 64 14.73 13.87 -19.21
C ALA A 64 13.91 14.62 -20.27
N SER A 65 14.30 14.53 -21.54
CA SER A 65 13.46 15.00 -22.65
C SER A 65 12.27 14.06 -22.90
N ASN A 66 12.46 12.76 -22.65
CA ASN A 66 11.40 11.75 -22.62
C ASN A 66 11.64 10.82 -21.43
N PRO A 67 10.99 11.06 -20.27
CA PRO A 67 11.21 10.28 -19.06
C PRO A 67 10.99 8.78 -19.24
N LEU A 68 10.07 8.38 -20.12
CA LEU A 68 9.79 6.97 -20.35
C LEU A 68 10.95 6.28 -21.09
N ASP A 69 11.48 6.90 -22.15
CA ASP A 69 12.59 6.32 -22.92
C ASP A 69 13.84 6.18 -22.07
N ASP A 70 14.13 7.19 -21.23
CA ASP A 70 15.28 7.16 -20.32
C ASP A 70 15.17 6.03 -19.29
N LEU A 71 13.97 5.81 -18.73
CA LEU A 71 13.72 4.68 -17.83
C LEU A 71 13.80 3.33 -18.54
N VAL A 72 13.33 3.24 -19.78
CA VAL A 72 13.44 2.01 -20.58
C VAL A 72 14.90 1.68 -20.87
N ASN A 73 15.72 2.69 -21.15
CA ASN A 73 17.15 2.52 -21.37
C ASN A 73 17.89 2.08 -20.09
N GLU A 74 17.50 2.62 -18.93
CA GLU A 74 18.15 2.32 -17.65
C GLU A 74 17.67 0.99 -17.03
N PHE A 75 16.36 0.73 -17.03
CA PHE A 75 15.73 -0.37 -16.28
C PHE A 75 15.20 -1.50 -17.17
N GLY A 76 15.19 -1.31 -18.49
CA GLY A 76 14.82 -2.33 -19.47
C GLY A 76 13.34 -2.33 -19.86
N GLU A 77 12.88 -3.47 -20.37
CA GLU A 77 11.57 -3.59 -21.04
C GLU A 77 10.38 -3.81 -20.09
N GLU A 78 10.62 -3.96 -18.80
CA GLU A 78 9.59 -4.09 -17.77
C GLU A 78 10.06 -3.48 -16.44
N PHE A 79 9.28 -2.54 -15.92
CA PHE A 79 9.50 -1.94 -14.61
C PHE A 79 8.19 -1.39 -14.03
N THR A 80 8.19 -1.18 -12.72
CA THR A 80 7.04 -0.69 -11.97
C THR A 80 7.46 0.35 -10.94
N PHE A 81 6.69 1.42 -10.81
CA PHE A 81 6.70 2.29 -9.65
C PHE A 81 5.48 2.00 -8.78
N SER A 82 5.66 1.84 -7.47
CA SER A 82 4.54 1.78 -6.53
C SER A 82 4.72 2.77 -5.40
N VAL A 83 3.60 3.23 -4.82
CA VAL A 83 3.60 4.15 -3.69
C VAL A 83 2.61 3.67 -2.65
N CYS A 84 2.98 3.76 -1.38
CA CYS A 84 2.06 3.51 -0.27
C CYS A 84 1.16 4.73 -0.05
N ALA A 85 0.02 4.50 0.60
CA ALA A 85 -0.86 5.57 1.01
C ALA A 85 -1.46 5.31 2.39
N VAL A 86 -2.18 6.31 2.86
CA VAL A 86 -2.87 6.33 4.12
C VAL A 86 -4.32 6.72 3.87
N GLY A 87 -5.25 5.90 4.33
CA GLY A 87 -6.69 6.18 4.28
C GLY A 87 -7.27 6.39 5.68
N TRP A 88 -8.45 7.01 5.73
CA TRP A 88 -9.20 7.19 6.98
C TRP A 88 -10.49 6.38 6.96
N GLU A 89 -10.84 5.86 8.14
CA GLU A 89 -12.11 5.17 8.36
C GLU A 89 -12.80 5.75 9.60
N ARG A 90 -14.13 5.72 9.59
CA ARG A 90 -14.97 6.24 10.67
C ARG A 90 -15.84 5.15 11.26
N LEU A 91 -16.04 5.27 12.56
CA LEU A 91 -17.00 4.50 13.33
C LEU A 91 -17.69 5.42 14.32
N GLY A 92 -18.90 5.88 13.99
CA GLY A 92 -19.57 6.93 14.76
C GLY A 92 -18.71 8.18 14.83
N ASN A 93 -18.35 8.61 16.05
CA ASN A 93 -17.47 9.75 16.30
C ASN A 93 -15.97 9.39 16.33
N GLN A 94 -15.64 8.10 16.20
CA GLN A 94 -14.25 7.65 16.16
C GLN A 94 -13.71 7.71 14.73
N THR A 95 -12.46 8.11 14.58
CA THR A 95 -11.71 8.05 13.33
C THR A 95 -10.46 7.22 13.57
N ARG A 96 -10.14 6.32 12.65
CA ARG A 96 -8.87 5.61 12.62
C ARG A 96 -8.18 5.81 11.29
N VAL A 97 -6.92 5.45 11.28
CA VAL A 97 -6.06 5.51 10.10
C VAL A 97 -5.67 4.11 9.67
N LYS A 98 -5.56 3.94 8.36
CA LYS A 98 -5.24 2.68 7.70
C LYS A 98 -4.13 2.89 6.68
N ALA A 99 -3.12 2.03 6.72
CA ALA A 99 -2.07 1.98 5.70
C ALA A 99 -2.55 1.16 4.51
N ILE A 100 -2.20 1.60 3.31
CA ILE A 100 -2.52 0.94 2.04
C ILE A 100 -1.19 0.71 1.33
N ASP A 101 -0.76 -0.55 1.23
CA ASP A 101 0.41 -0.94 0.43
C ASP A 101 0.10 -0.80 -1.06
N ASN A 102 1.08 -0.50 -1.92
CA ASN A 102 0.88 -0.40 -3.37
C ASN A 102 -0.39 0.37 -3.78
N ALA A 103 -0.68 1.47 -3.07
CA ALA A 103 -1.93 2.21 -3.18
C ALA A 103 -2.11 2.82 -4.57
N ALA A 104 -1.00 3.23 -5.19
CA ALA A 104 -0.94 3.49 -6.62
C ALA A 104 0.28 2.81 -7.23
N VAL A 105 0.12 2.30 -8.44
CA VAL A 105 1.14 1.56 -9.18
C VAL A 105 1.16 2.06 -10.62
N PHE A 106 2.31 2.53 -11.08
CA PHE A 106 2.60 2.73 -12.49
C PHE A 106 3.38 1.52 -13.00
N ARG A 107 2.94 0.93 -14.10
CA ARG A 107 3.59 -0.23 -14.72
C ARG A 107 3.95 0.09 -16.16
N PHE A 108 5.18 -0.25 -16.53
CA PHE A 108 5.61 -0.34 -17.92
C PHE A 108 5.93 -1.80 -18.28
N ASN A 109 5.40 -2.27 -19.40
CA ASN A 109 5.79 -3.55 -19.99
C ASN A 109 5.66 -3.48 -21.52
N LYS A 110 6.81 -3.52 -22.21
CA LYS A 110 6.89 -3.38 -23.68
C LYS A 110 6.15 -4.47 -24.46
N SER A 111 5.93 -5.64 -23.86
CA SER A 111 5.25 -6.77 -24.52
C SER A 111 3.71 -6.65 -24.52
N LEU A 112 3.15 -5.67 -23.81
CA LEU A 112 1.71 -5.42 -23.79
C LEU A 112 1.28 -4.51 -24.94
N GLU A 113 0.04 -4.68 -25.41
CA GLU A 113 -0.58 -3.80 -26.41
C GLU A 113 -0.65 -2.34 -25.94
N THR A 114 -0.87 -2.14 -24.63
CA THR A 114 -0.77 -0.85 -23.95
C THR A 114 0.35 -0.91 -22.91
N PRO A 115 1.57 -0.44 -23.26
CA PRO A 115 2.76 -0.67 -22.43
C PRO A 115 2.70 0.00 -21.07
N THR A 116 2.06 1.18 -20.99
CA THR A 116 1.97 1.98 -19.76
C THR A 116 0.60 1.85 -19.12
N GLN A 117 0.57 1.55 -17.82
CA GLN A 117 -0.64 1.38 -17.04
C GLN A 117 -0.51 2.09 -15.69
N ALA A 118 -1.59 2.68 -15.21
CA ALA A 118 -1.70 3.14 -13.83
C ALA A 118 -2.83 2.40 -13.12
N LEU A 119 -2.54 1.89 -11.94
CA LEU A 119 -3.46 1.16 -11.07
C LEU A 119 -3.62 1.96 -9.78
N PHE A 120 -4.86 2.24 -9.38
CA PHE A 120 -5.15 2.91 -8.12
C PHE A 120 -6.06 2.02 -7.28
N GLN A 121 -5.58 1.65 -6.09
CA GLN A 121 -6.41 0.94 -5.14
C GLN A 121 -7.49 1.88 -4.60
N HIS A 122 -8.73 1.41 -4.66
CA HIS A 122 -9.83 2.16 -4.12
C HIS A 122 -9.82 2.11 -2.60
N GLN A 123 -10.21 3.22 -1.97
CA GLN A 123 -10.34 3.37 -0.52
C GLN A 123 -11.24 2.32 0.16
N PHE A 124 -12.10 1.63 -0.61
CA PHE A 124 -13.01 0.59 -0.13
C PHE A 124 -12.39 -0.81 -0.17
N CYS A 125 -11.15 -0.96 -0.66
CA CYS A 125 -10.46 -2.24 -0.59
C CYS A 125 -10.24 -2.59 0.90
N ALA A 126 -10.66 -3.80 1.30
CA ALA A 126 -10.36 -4.35 2.62
C ALA A 126 -8.84 -4.57 2.70
N SER A 127 -8.21 -4.06 3.76
CA SER A 127 -6.80 -3.63 3.72
C SER A 127 -5.88 -4.38 4.67
N ASP A 128 -6.36 -5.49 5.20
CA ASP A 128 -5.52 -6.39 5.99
C ASP A 128 -4.89 -7.48 5.11
N GLU A 129 -5.14 -7.47 3.79
CA GLU A 129 -4.51 -8.38 2.84
C GLU A 129 -3.10 -7.89 2.46
N VAL A 130 -2.17 -8.12 3.38
CA VAL A 130 -0.73 -8.00 3.13
C VAL A 130 -0.33 -8.97 1.99
N ASN A 131 0.50 -8.52 1.05
CA ASN A 131 1.07 -9.28 -0.08
C ASN A 131 0.26 -9.35 -1.38
N LYS A 132 -0.36 -8.25 -1.83
CA LYS A 132 -0.85 -8.21 -3.22
C LYS A 132 0.28 -7.92 -4.19
N ASN A 133 0.69 -8.94 -4.94
CA ASN A 133 1.54 -8.75 -6.11
C ASN A 133 0.82 -7.90 -7.18
N GLU A 134 1.58 -7.18 -8.01
CA GLU A 134 1.04 -6.29 -9.06
C GLU A 134 0.04 -6.98 -9.99
N VAL A 135 0.31 -8.25 -10.32
CA VAL A 135 -0.56 -9.08 -11.14
C VAL A 135 -1.91 -9.34 -10.45
N ASN A 136 -1.91 -9.54 -9.13
CA ASN A 136 -3.12 -9.74 -8.35
C ASN A 136 -3.89 -8.42 -8.18
N LEU A 137 -3.19 -7.30 -8.00
CA LEU A 137 -3.77 -5.96 -7.94
C LEU A 137 -4.58 -5.64 -9.19
N ALA A 138 -4.03 -5.93 -10.36
CA ALA A 138 -4.75 -5.73 -11.61
C ALA A 138 -6.05 -6.57 -11.70
N LEU A 139 -6.16 -7.70 -11.02
CA LEU A 139 -7.36 -8.54 -11.11
C LEU A 139 -8.37 -8.27 -9.98
N THR A 140 -8.02 -7.37 -9.05
CA THR A 140 -8.79 -7.14 -7.82
C THR A 140 -9.96 -6.18 -8.06
N ARG A 141 -11.14 -6.51 -7.50
CA ARG A 141 -12.28 -5.59 -7.45
C ARG A 141 -11.93 -4.36 -6.59
N GLY A 142 -12.29 -3.18 -7.07
CA GLY A 142 -11.93 -1.93 -6.39
C GLY A 142 -10.50 -1.48 -6.68
N VAL A 143 -9.94 -1.85 -7.84
CA VAL A 143 -8.76 -1.20 -8.41
C VAL A 143 -9.17 -0.51 -9.71
N PHE A 144 -8.91 0.78 -9.81
CA PHE A 144 -9.11 1.52 -11.05
C PHE A 144 -7.88 1.41 -11.94
N LYS A 145 -8.11 1.16 -13.23
CA LYS A 145 -7.04 1.01 -14.21
C LYS A 145 -7.15 2.08 -15.28
N TYR A 146 -5.99 2.64 -15.62
CA TYR A 146 -5.83 3.60 -16.68
C TYR A 146 -4.69 3.12 -17.59
N TYR A 147 -4.82 3.38 -18.88
CA TYR A 147 -3.87 2.95 -19.91
C TYR A 147 -3.32 4.20 -20.61
N ASN A 148 -2.14 4.08 -21.23
CA ASN A 148 -1.47 5.17 -21.94
C ASN A 148 -1.21 6.39 -21.05
N VAL A 149 -0.91 6.14 -19.78
CA VAL A 149 -0.63 7.16 -18.78
C VAL A 149 0.85 7.55 -18.85
N GLN A 150 1.14 8.84 -18.89
CA GLN A 150 2.52 9.33 -18.77
C GLN A 150 2.98 9.33 -17.31
N ILE A 151 4.28 9.21 -17.08
CA ILE A 151 4.84 9.12 -15.71
C ILE A 151 4.60 10.42 -14.94
N ASP A 152 4.75 11.57 -15.59
CA ASP A 152 4.48 12.87 -15.00
C ASP A 152 2.99 13.06 -14.68
N GLU A 153 2.09 12.60 -15.55
CA GLU A 153 0.64 12.57 -15.28
C GLU A 153 0.33 11.73 -14.05
N PHE A 154 0.93 10.53 -13.94
CA PHE A 154 0.78 9.66 -12.77
C PHE A 154 1.22 10.37 -11.49
N ILE A 155 2.42 10.93 -11.46
CA ILE A 155 2.94 11.64 -10.27
C ILE A 155 2.11 12.89 -9.95
N ASN A 156 1.69 13.65 -10.95
CA ASN A 156 0.87 14.84 -10.76
C ASN A 156 -0.51 14.48 -10.21
N GLN A 157 -1.12 13.38 -10.66
CA GLN A 157 -2.39 12.91 -10.12
C GLN A 157 -2.29 12.60 -8.61
N LEU A 158 -1.19 11.98 -8.16
CA LEU A 158 -0.95 11.73 -6.74
C LEU A 158 -0.79 13.03 -5.95
N LYS A 159 -0.03 13.99 -6.48
CA LYS A 159 0.16 15.32 -5.87
C LYS A 159 -1.16 16.08 -5.76
N GLU A 160 -1.97 16.08 -6.82
CA GLU A 160 -3.28 16.73 -6.85
C GLU A 160 -4.28 16.06 -5.91
N ALA A 161 -4.27 14.73 -5.81
CA ALA A 161 -5.10 14.00 -4.84
C ALA A 161 -4.76 14.43 -3.41
N ASN A 162 -3.46 14.52 -3.08
CA ASN A 162 -2.99 14.95 -1.77
C ASN A 162 -3.41 16.39 -1.41
N LYS A 163 -3.50 17.31 -2.40
CA LYS A 163 -3.96 18.69 -2.18
C LYS A 163 -5.44 18.77 -1.77
N ARG A 164 -6.26 17.79 -2.16
CA ARG A 164 -7.71 17.78 -1.89
C ARG A 164 -8.05 17.26 -0.50
N ILE A 165 -7.06 16.76 0.24
CA ILE A 165 -7.28 16.21 1.57
C ILE A 165 -7.49 17.34 2.57
N ASN A 166 -8.49 17.16 3.42
CA ASN A 166 -8.73 18.09 4.51
C ASN A 166 -7.48 18.19 5.41
N HIS A 167 -6.85 19.37 5.41
CA HIS A 167 -5.60 19.63 6.12
C HIS A 167 -5.70 19.39 7.62
N ASP A 168 -6.88 19.53 8.22
CA ASP A 168 -7.08 19.26 9.65
C ASP A 168 -6.95 17.76 9.94
N ARG A 169 -7.32 16.87 9.02
CA ARG A 169 -7.14 15.42 9.19
C ARG A 169 -5.69 14.99 9.04
N ALA A 170 -5.00 15.56 8.06
CA ALA A 170 -3.57 15.32 7.85
C ALA A 170 -2.74 15.77 9.06
N LYS A 171 -3.09 16.91 9.67
CA LYS A 171 -2.42 17.44 10.88
C LYS A 171 -2.80 16.70 12.15
N CYS A 172 -4.08 16.43 12.40
CA CYS A 172 -4.56 15.91 13.69
C CYS A 172 -4.05 14.51 14.03
N HIS A 173 -3.68 13.70 13.04
CA HIS A 173 -3.22 12.34 13.30
C HIS A 173 -1.71 12.19 13.11
N GLY A 174 -1.06 13.27 12.66
CA GLY A 174 0.39 13.36 12.51
C GLY A 174 0.96 12.20 11.71
N ILE A 175 0.30 11.79 10.61
CA ILE A 175 0.79 10.73 9.71
C ILE A 175 1.33 11.39 8.46
N THR A 176 2.62 11.65 8.51
CA THR A 176 3.48 12.06 7.42
C THR A 176 4.37 10.87 7.04
N GLY A 177 5.06 10.96 5.90
CA GLY A 177 6.09 9.99 5.54
C GLY A 177 7.17 9.81 6.63
N GLU A 178 7.36 10.82 7.49
CA GLU A 178 8.31 10.78 8.61
C GLU A 178 7.89 9.82 9.73
N ASN A 179 6.60 9.47 9.85
CA ASN A 179 6.14 8.46 10.80
C ASN A 179 6.65 7.06 10.48
N PHE A 180 6.98 6.80 9.21
CA PHE A 180 7.61 5.56 8.78
C PHE A 180 9.14 5.60 8.91
N ASN A 181 9.74 6.79 9.04
CA ASN A 181 11.17 6.96 9.32
C ASN A 181 11.52 6.87 10.80
N LYS A 182 10.54 7.02 11.71
CA LYS A 182 10.78 6.74 13.12
C LYS A 182 10.86 5.23 13.28
N ASN A 183 12.07 4.73 13.50
CA ASN A 183 12.35 3.42 14.04
C ASN A 183 11.38 3.13 15.19
N VAL A 184 10.28 2.42 14.89
CA VAL A 184 9.38 1.87 15.91
C VAL A 184 10.18 0.97 16.86
N PHE A 185 11.32 0.47 16.40
CA PHE A 185 12.28 -0.36 17.13
C PHE A 185 13.21 0.40 18.09
N ASP A 186 13.37 1.72 17.98
CA ASP A 186 14.17 2.49 18.95
C ASP A 186 13.45 2.60 20.31
N ARG A 187 12.15 2.31 20.35
CA ARG A 187 11.37 2.20 21.60
C ARG A 187 11.36 0.81 22.21
N VAL A 188 11.73 -0.22 21.45
CA VAL A 188 11.77 -1.61 21.94
C VAL A 188 13.13 -1.95 22.54
N SER A 189 14.17 -1.15 22.25
CA SER A 189 15.53 -1.32 22.78
C SER A 189 15.78 -0.58 24.11
N MET A 190 14.73 -0.02 24.75
CA MET A 190 14.80 0.56 26.10
C MET A 190 13.77 -0.05 27.09
N ALA A 191 13.37 -1.31 26.88
CA ALA A 191 12.57 -2.06 27.86
C ALA A 191 13.33 -3.28 28.37
#